data_AF-A0A3R7UW19-F1
#
_entry.id   AF-A0A3R7UW19-F1
#
_cell.length_a   1.000
_cell.length_b   1.000
_cell.length_c   1.000
_cell.angle_alpha   90.00
_cell.angle_beta   90.00
_cell.angle_gamma   90.00
#
_symmetry.space_group_name_H-M   'P 1'
#
loop_
_entity.id
_entity.type
_entity.pdbx_description
1 polymer ?
#
loop_
_entity_poly.entity_id
_entity_poly.type
_entity_poly.pdbx_seq_one_letter_code
_entity_poly.pdbx_strand_id
1 'polypeptide(L)' 'MLTDMDYLRETLELGVAGGFLTSAQKDKINKFLDEPEVNSSSVIAANMHAAQSRTSLMFFLLGCADEYWDKKGIEV' A
#
# COMPACT_ATOMS: atom_id res chain seq x y z
N MET A 1 -14.39 15.68 4.77
CA MET A 1 -14.30 14.30 4.25
C MET A 1 -12.85 13.89 4.38
N LEU A 2 -12.57 12.74 5.00
CA LEU A 2 -11.25 12.11 4.87
C LEU A 2 -11.05 11.75 3.40
N THR A 3 -9.89 12.08 2.83
CA THR A 3 -9.54 11.59 1.50
C THR A 3 -9.15 10.11 1.59
N ASP A 4 -9.21 9.36 0.49
CA ASP A 4 -8.77 7.95 0.46
C ASP A 4 -7.30 7.82 0.91
N MET A 5 -6.49 8.84 0.63
CA MET A 5 -5.09 8.94 1.09
C MET A 5 -4.98 9.09 2.61
N ASP A 6 -5.86 9.87 3.24
CA ASP A 6 -5.85 10.03 4.69
C ASP A 6 -6.28 8.74 5.39
N TYR A 7 -7.32 8.08 4.86
CA TYR A 7 -7.77 6.77 5.33
C TYR A 7 -6.67 5.71 5.19
N LEU A 8 -5.94 5.73 4.07
CA LEU A 8 -4.81 4.83 3.87
C LEU A 8 -3.69 5.09 4.87
N ARG A 9 -3.28 6.35 5.05
CA ARG A 9 -2.24 6.70 6.03
C ARG A 9 -2.61 6.24 7.43
N GLU A 10 -3.83 6.53 7.88
CA GLU A 10 -4.33 6.06 9.18
C GLU A 10 -4.30 4.52 9.26
N THR A 11 -4.74 3.83 8.20
CA THR A 11 -4.74 2.37 8.14
C THR A 11 -3.34 1.79 8.29
N LEU A 12 -2.35 2.36 7.59
CA LEU A 12 -0.96 1.92 7.68
C LEU A 12 -0.34 2.19 9.05
N GLU A 13 -0.60 3.37 9.66
CA GLU A 13 -0.12 3.67 11.01
C GLU A 13 -0.71 2.73 12.06
N LEU A 14 -2.01 2.46 11.98
CA LEU A 14 -2.68 1.48 12.86
C LEU A 14 -2.17 0.06 12.60
N GLY A 15 -1.83 -0.27 11.36
CA GLY A 15 -1.20 -1.54 10.99
C GLY A 15 0.14 -1.75 11.68
N VAL A 16 0.98 -0.71 11.70
CA VAL A 16 2.27 -0.75 12.41
C VAL A 16 2.06 -0.80 13.92
N ALA A 17 1.20 0.04 14.47
CA ALA A 17 0.91 0.07 15.91
C ALA A 17 0.31 -1.25 16.42
N GLY A 18 -0.52 -1.90 15.60
CA GLY A 18 -1.14 -3.20 15.89
C GLY A 18 -0.25 -4.42 15.60
N GLY A 19 0.95 -4.22 15.05
CA GLY A 19 1.88 -5.31 14.72
C GLY A 19 1.51 -6.12 13.47
N PHE A 20 0.59 -5.64 12.63
CA PHE A 20 0.22 -6.27 11.36
C PHE A 20 1.23 -5.96 10.25
N LEU A 21 1.89 -4.80 10.33
CA LEU A 21 2.96 -4.38 9.44
C LEU A 21 4.20 -4.00 10.25
N THR A 22 5.37 -4.21 9.66
CA THR A 22 6.60 -3.55 10.09
C THR A 22 6.69 -2.13 9.53
N SER A 23 7.45 -1.24 10.17
CA SER A 23 7.72 0.10 9.62
C SER A 23 8.33 0.04 8.22
N ALA A 24 9.19 -0.95 7.96
CA ALA A 24 9.79 -1.16 6.65
C ALA A 24 8.75 -1.52 5.56
N GLN A 25 7.74 -2.32 5.90
CA GLN A 25 6.64 -2.65 4.98
C GLN A 25 5.75 -1.43 4.71
N LYS A 26 5.44 -0.63 5.74
CA LYS A 26 4.75 0.66 5.56
C LYS A 26 5.52 1.56 4.60
N ASP A 27 6.83 1.72 4.82
CA ASP A 27 7.68 2.57 3.99
C ASP A 27 7.77 2.05 2.55
N LYS A 28 7.79 0.72 2.36
CA LYS A 28 7.76 0.09 1.04
C LYS A 28 6.46 0.42 0.29
N ILE A 29 5.30 0.33 0.95
CA ILE A 29 4.00 0.69 0.37
C ILE A 29 3.98 2.17 -0.01
N ASN A 30 4.42 3.07 0.89
CA ASN A 30 4.45 4.51 0.61
C ASN A 30 5.33 4.83 -0.59
N LYS A 31 6.57 4.31 -0.62
CA LYS A 31 7.47 4.51 -1.76
C LYS A 31 6.88 4.02 -3.07
N PHE A 32 6.26 2.84 -3.06
CA PHE A 32 5.58 2.31 -4.24
C PHE A 32 4.47 3.25 -4.75
N LEU A 33 3.66 3.83 -3.86
CA LEU A 33 2.59 4.76 -4.24
C LEU A 33 3.12 6.14 -4.67
N ASP A 34 4.34 6.49 -4.28
CA ASP A 34 5.01 7.73 -4.69
C ASP A 34 5.77 7.59 -6.03
N GLU A 35 5.90 6.37 -6.59
CA GLU A 35 6.59 6.18 -7.87
C GLU A 35 5.83 6.87 -9.03
N PRO A 36 6.50 7.64 -9.90
CA PRO A 36 5.84 8.38 -10.99
C PRO A 36 5.05 7.53 -11.98
N GLU A 37 5.45 6.27 -12.14
CA GLU A 37 4.83 5.29 -13.05
C GLU A 37 3.60 4.62 -12.44
N VAL A 38 3.38 4.80 -11.13
CA VAL A 38 2.28 4.22 -10.38
C VAL A 38 1.16 5.24 -10.25
N ASN A 39 0.00 4.89 -10.80
CA ASN A 39 -1.22 5.67 -10.53
C ASN A 39 -1.79 5.29 -9.16
N SER A 40 -1.30 5.97 -8.12
CA SER A 40 -1.69 5.72 -6.73
C SER A 40 -3.19 5.78 -6.49
N SER A 41 -3.90 6.73 -7.11
CA SER A 41 -5.36 6.85 -6.97
C SER A 41 -6.09 5.60 -7.49
N SER A 42 -5.69 5.10 -8.66
CA SER A 42 -6.29 3.88 -9.24
C SER A 42 -5.93 2.63 -8.42
N VAL A 43 -4.68 2.51 -7.97
CA VAL A 43 -4.24 1.38 -7.12
C VAL A 43 -5.04 1.38 -5.82
N ILE A 44 -5.18 2.52 -5.16
CA ILE A 44 -5.91 2.63 -3.89
C ILE A 44 -7.39 2.29 -4.09
N ALA A 45 -8.04 2.87 -5.10
CA ALA A 45 -9.46 2.61 -5.38
C ALA A 45 -9.73 1.13 -5.67
N ALA A 46 -8.90 0.49 -6.50
CA ALA A 46 -9.02 -0.93 -6.83
C ALA A 46 -8.85 -1.82 -5.59
N ASN A 47 -7.83 -1.54 -4.78
CA ASN A 47 -7.55 -2.32 -3.58
C ASN A 47 -8.57 -2.07 -2.46
N MET A 48 -9.11 -0.85 -2.32
CA MET A 48 -10.20 -0.57 -1.39
C MET A 48 -11.48 -1.30 -1.75
N HIS A 49 -11.81 -1.40 -3.04
CA HIS A 49 -12.96 -2.18 -3.50
C HIS A 49 -12.76 -3.69 -3.29
N ALA A 50 -11.54 -4.20 -3.47
CA ALA A 50 -11.21 -5.61 -3.25
C ALA A 50 -11.11 -5.98 -1.76
N ALA A 51 -10.67 -5.05 -0.91
CA ALA A 51 -10.42 -5.30 0.51
C ALA A 51 -11.72 -5.32 1.32
N GLN A 52 -11.95 -6.42 2.03
CA GLN A 52 -13.09 -6.56 2.96
C GLN A 52 -12.78 -6.04 4.37
N SER A 53 -11.53 -5.62 4.62
CA SER A 53 -11.04 -5.11 5.90
C SER A 53 -9.82 -4.20 5.72
N ARG A 54 -9.51 -3.39 6.73
CA ARG A 54 -8.25 -2.63 6.81
C ARG A 54 -7.02 -3.54 6.70
N THR A 55 -7.07 -4.71 7.33
CA THR A 55 -5.98 -5.70 7.27
C THR A 55 -5.75 -6.24 5.87
N SER A 56 -6.82 -6.63 5.16
CA SER A 56 -6.68 -7.08 3.76
C SER A 56 -6.19 -5.97 2.84
N LEU A 57 -6.61 -4.71 3.07
CA LEU A 57 -6.14 -3.58 2.29
C LEU A 57 -4.62 -3.41 2.41
N MET A 58 -4.08 -3.51 3.63
CA MET A 58 -2.64 -3.43 3.88
C MET A 58 -1.86 -4.51 3.14
N PHE A 59 -2.30 -5.77 3.21
CA PHE A 59 -1.59 -6.88 2.56
C PHE A 59 -1.73 -6.87 1.03
N PHE A 60 -2.86 -6.42 0.49
CA PHE A 60 -2.97 -6.24 -0.95
C PHE A 60 -2.04 -5.15 -1.47
N LEU A 61 -1.97 -4.01 -0.79
CA LEU A 61 -1.03 -2.95 -1.15
C LEU A 61 0.43 -3.38 -1.00
N LEU A 62 0.75 -4.17 0.03
CA LEU A 62 2.07 -4.75 0.18
C LEU A 62 2.41 -5.69 -0.97
N GLY A 63 1.48 -6.57 -1.36
CA GLY A 63 1.66 -7.46 -2.52
C GLY A 63 1.87 -6.71 -3.82
N CYS A 64 1.11 -5.64 -4.08
CA CYS A 64 1.33 -4.77 -5.23
C CYS A 64 2.73 -4.13 -5.22
N ALA A 65 3.17 -3.64 -4.05
CA ALA A 65 4.50 -3.06 -3.91
C ALA A 65 5.59 -4.12 -4.14
N ASP A 66 5.46 -5.31 -3.56
CA ASP A 66 6.38 -6.42 -3.75
C ASP A 66 6.51 -6.78 -5.23
N GLU A 67 5.39 -6.99 -5.93
CA GLU A 67 5.38 -7.30 -7.36
C GLU A 67 6.02 -6.19 -8.22
N TYR A 68 5.79 -4.92 -7.89
CA TYR A 68 6.39 -3.80 -8.61
C TYR A 68 7.91 -3.80 -8.47
N TRP A 69 8.43 -3.94 -7.25
CA TRP A 69 9.86 -3.92 -6.98
C TRP A 69 10.57 -5.18 -7.50
N ASP A 70 9.91 -6.34 -7.46
CA ASP A 70 10.43 -7.58 -8.02
C ASP A 70 10.58 -7.45 -9.54
N LYS A 71 9.59 -6.89 -10.24
CA LYS A 71 9.68 -6.63 -11.69
C LYS A 71 10.78 -5.63 -12.02
N LYS A 72 10.88 -4.52 -11.28
CA LYS A 72 11.97 -3.54 -11.46
C LYS A 72 13.37 -4.14 -11.22
N GLY A 73 13.49 -5.09 -10.31
CA GLY A 73 14.75 -5.79 -10.03
C GLY A 73 15.15 -6.81 -11.10
N ILE A 74 14.19 -7.33 -11.86
CA ILE A 74 14.42 -8.27 -12.99
C ILE A 74 14.78 -7.52 -14.28
N GLU A 75 14.35 -6.27 -14.45
CA GLU A 75 14.65 -5.44 -15.63
C GLU A 75 16.07 -4.82 -15.64
N VAL A 76 17.03 -5.41 -14.89
CA VAL A 76 18.44 -4.96 -14.79
C VAL A 76 19.39 -5.90 -15.50
#